data_AF-A0A9W8LLI2-F1
#
_entry.id   AF-A0A9W8LLI2-F1
#
_cell.length_a   1.000
_cell.length_b   1.000
_cell.length_c   1.000
_cell.angle_alpha   90.00
_cell.angle_beta   90.00
_cell.angle_gamma   90.00
#
_symmetry.space_group_name_H-M   'P 1'
#
loop_
_entity.id
_entity.type
_entity.pdbx_description
1 polymer ?
#
loop_
_entity_poly.entity_id
_entity_poly.type
_entity_poly.pdbx_seq_one_letter_code
_entity_poly.pdbx_strand_id
1 'polypeptide(L)'
;MNTESSSARSAVWFAVAQLCAHDESETGTAFSPTFVDALSQVVFAQAETMGADLELFAKHAKRAKVSVDDVKLCARRNEHLLQILADKIEAGKGGSTK
;
A
#
# COMPACT_ATOMS: atom_id res chain seq x y z
N MET A 1 21.81 -12.25 19.04
CA MET A 1 20.55 -11.89 18.34
C MET A 1 20.90 -11.64 16.89
N ASN A 2 20.36 -12.42 15.96
CA ASN A 2 20.63 -12.26 14.54
C ASN A 2 20.00 -10.96 14.03
N THR A 3 20.83 -9.95 13.78
CA THR A 3 20.59 -8.92 12.77
C THR A 3 20.78 -9.55 11.38
N GLU A 4 20.14 -9.00 10.35
CA GLU A 4 20.28 -9.40 8.92
C GLU A 4 19.41 -10.56 8.39
N SER A 5 18.09 -10.39 8.52
CA SER A 5 17.15 -10.71 7.43
C SER A 5 16.00 -9.71 7.52
N SER A 6 16.06 -8.64 6.73
CA SER A 6 14.94 -7.71 6.61
C SER A 6 13.81 -8.41 5.83
N SER A 7 13.07 -9.28 6.52
CA SER A 7 11.87 -9.91 5.97
C SER A 7 10.88 -8.82 5.53
N ALA A 8 10.16 -9.06 4.43
CA ALA A 8 9.11 -8.15 3.96
C ALA A 8 8.10 -7.81 5.08
N ARG A 9 7.84 -8.77 5.98
CA ARG A 9 7.00 -8.55 7.17
C ARG A 9 7.60 -7.54 8.14
N SER A 10 8.91 -7.60 8.40
CA SER A 10 9.61 -6.65 9.27
C SER A 10 9.64 -5.25 8.66
N ALA A 11 9.81 -5.14 7.33
CA ALA A 11 9.75 -3.87 6.63
C ALA A 11 8.34 -3.25 6.69
N VAL A 12 7.29 -4.06 6.48
CA VAL A 12 5.90 -3.61 6.61
C VAL A 12 5.59 -3.18 8.04
N TRP A 13 5.98 -3.97 9.05
CA TRP A 13 5.81 -3.60 10.45
C TRP A 13 6.47 -2.25 10.77
N PHE A 14 7.72 -2.05 10.32
CA PHE A 14 8.44 -0.81 10.55
C PHE A 14 7.78 0.40 9.88
N ALA A 15 7.28 0.24 8.65
CA ALA A 15 6.53 1.29 7.96
C ALA A 15 5.22 1.64 8.70
N VAL A 16 4.48 0.62 9.16
CA VAL A 16 3.24 0.81 9.92
C VAL A 16 3.53 1.51 11.25
N ALA A 17 4.57 1.10 11.97
CA ALA A 17 4.97 1.74 13.23
C ALA A 17 5.30 3.23 13.04
N GLN A 18 6.00 3.60 11.96
CA GLN A 18 6.28 5.01 11.66
C GLN A 18 5.02 5.80 11.32
N LEU A 19 4.08 5.23 10.56
CA LEU A 19 2.81 5.89 10.25
C LEU A 19 1.97 6.09 11.51
N CYS A 20 1.88 5.08 12.39
CA CYS A 20 1.19 5.23 13.67
C CYS A 20 1.86 6.29 14.56
N ALA A 21 3.19 6.36 14.60
CA ALA A 21 3.89 7.38 15.38
C ALA A 21 3.65 8.80 14.83
N HIS A 22 3.56 8.94 13.50
CA HIS A 22 3.19 10.20 12.86
C HIS A 22 1.76 10.60 13.24
N ASP A 23 0.79 9.69 13.10
CA ASP A 23 -0.62 9.95 13.43
C ASP A 23 -0.82 10.23 14.93
N GLU A 24 -0.07 9.57 15.82
CA GLU A 24 -0.08 9.84 17.26
C GLU A 24 0.39 11.28 17.55
N SER A 25 1.39 11.77 16.80
CA SER A 25 1.86 13.14 16.94
C SER A 25 0.85 14.19 16.46
N GLU A 26 0.05 13.89 15.44
CA GLU A 26 -0.96 14.81 14.91
C GLU A 26 -2.26 14.80 15.72
N THR A 27 -2.68 13.62 16.20
CA THR A 27 -3.97 13.42 16.89
C THR A 27 -3.86 13.43 18.41
N GLY A 28 -2.66 13.27 18.96
CA GLY A 28 -2.42 13.10 20.40
C GLY A 28 -2.95 11.77 20.96
N THR A 29 -3.34 10.82 20.10
CA THR A 29 -3.91 9.53 20.50
C THR A 29 -2.88 8.42 20.36
N ALA A 30 -2.54 7.77 21.47
CA ALA A 30 -1.54 6.71 21.49
C ALA A 30 -2.07 5.39 20.91
N PHE A 31 -1.22 4.70 20.15
CA PHE A 31 -1.50 3.36 19.63
C PHE A 31 -0.80 2.30 20.48
N SER A 32 -1.51 1.23 20.86
CA SER A 32 -0.87 0.15 21.61
C SER A 32 0.10 -0.65 20.72
N PRO A 33 1.18 -1.23 21.29
CA PRO A 33 2.09 -2.10 20.53
C PRO A 33 1.35 -3.27 19.86
N THR A 34 0.36 -3.85 20.54
CA THR A 34 -0.47 -4.94 20.01
C THR A 34 -1.34 -4.50 18.83
N PHE A 35 -1.80 -3.24 18.81
CA PHE A 35 -2.53 -2.68 17.69
C PHE A 35 -1.63 -2.52 16.47
N VAL A 36 -0.41 -1.99 16.65
CA VAL A 36 0.59 -1.86 15.57
C VAL A 36 0.94 -3.23 14.98
N ASP A 37 1.15 -4.24 15.82
CA ASP A 37 1.39 -5.62 15.39
C ASP A 37 0.22 -6.17 14.55
N ALA A 38 -1.02 -6.05 15.05
CA ALA A 38 -2.20 -6.53 14.35
C ALA A 38 -2.41 -5.80 13.02
N LEU A 39 -2.24 -4.47 13.01
CA LEU A 39 -2.35 -3.65 11.81
C LEU A 39 -1.31 -4.05 10.76
N SER A 40 -0.07 -4.32 11.17
CA SER A 40 0.98 -4.79 10.25
C SER A 40 0.62 -6.10 9.55
N GLN A 41 -0.03 -7.03 10.26
CA GLN A 41 -0.49 -8.30 9.70
C GLN A 41 -1.62 -8.09 8.69
N VAL A 42 -2.58 -7.20 9.00
CA VAL A 42 -3.67 -6.84 8.09
C VAL A 42 -3.13 -6.21 6.81
N VAL A 43 -2.18 -5.27 6.92
CA VAL A 43 -1.54 -4.62 5.77
C VAL A 43 -0.80 -5.64 4.91
N PHE A 44 -0.08 -6.58 5.54
CA PHE A 44 0.64 -7.63 4.81
C PHE A 44 -0.32 -8.56 4.05
N ALA A 45 -1.39 -9.02 4.69
CA ALA A 45 -2.41 -9.87 4.05
C ALA A 45 -3.15 -9.14 2.91
N GLN A 46 -3.39 -7.84 3.07
CA GLN A 46 -3.97 -7.00 2.02
C GLN A 46 -3.03 -6.87 0.82
N ALA A 47 -1.71 -6.76 1.05
CA ALA A 47 -0.72 -6.71 -0.02
C ALA A 47 -0.65 -8.02 -0.81
N GLU A 48 -0.76 -9.17 -0.14
CA GLU A 48 -0.83 -10.49 -0.82
C GLU A 48 -2.07 -10.57 -1.72
N THR A 49 -3.23 -10.16 -1.20
CA THR A 49 -4.49 -10.14 -1.96
C THR A 49 -4.39 -9.20 -3.17
N MET A 50 -3.89 -7.98 -2.96
CA MET A 50 -3.73 -6.99 -4.03
C MET A 50 -2.73 -7.47 -5.09
N GLY A 51 -1.65 -8.14 -4.70
CA GLY A 51 -0.67 -8.72 -5.63
C GLY A 51 -1.29 -9.74 -6.58
N ALA A 52 -2.12 -10.65 -6.05
CA ALA A 52 -2.85 -11.63 -6.85
C ALA A 52 -3.87 -10.96 -7.80
N ASP A 53 -4.62 -9.97 -7.30
CA ASP A 53 -5.60 -9.23 -8.10
C ASP A 53 -4.93 -8.49 -9.27
N LEU A 54 -3.82 -7.79 -9.02
CA LEU A 54 -3.06 -7.07 -10.05
C LEU A 54 -2.59 -8.00 -11.17
N GLU A 55 -2.09 -9.18 -10.82
CA GLU A 55 -1.66 -10.17 -11.81
C GLU A 55 -2.85 -10.69 -12.64
N LEU A 56 -3.96 -11.00 -11.98
CA LEU A 56 -5.18 -11.49 -12.65
C LEU A 56 -5.78 -10.43 -13.58
N PHE A 57 -5.77 -9.15 -13.20
CA PHE A 57 -6.24 -8.05 -14.04
C PHE A 57 -5.36 -7.85 -15.27
N ALA A 58 -4.04 -7.89 -15.11
CA ALA A 58 -3.13 -7.82 -16.25
C ALA A 58 -3.34 -9.00 -17.21
N LYS A 59 -3.48 -10.22 -16.68
CA LYS A 59 -3.78 -11.43 -17.47
C LYS A 59 -5.12 -11.33 -18.19
N HIS A 60 -6.16 -10.80 -17.53
CA HIS A 60 -7.48 -10.58 -18.14
C HIS A 60 -7.40 -9.66 -19.36
N ALA A 61 -6.55 -8.64 -19.31
CA ALA A 61 -6.26 -7.74 -20.42
C ALA A 61 -5.21 -8.27 -21.42
N LYS A 62 -4.85 -9.56 -21.35
CA LYS A 62 -3.83 -10.22 -22.19
C LYS A 62 -2.44 -9.57 -22.09
N ARG A 63 -2.11 -8.96 -20.96
CA ARG A 63 -0.81 -8.35 -20.67
C ARG A 63 -0.03 -9.20 -19.67
N ALA A 64 1.30 -9.23 -19.83
CA ALA A 64 2.22 -9.82 -18.85
C ALA A 64 2.74 -8.79 -17.82
N LYS A 65 2.56 -7.49 -18.10
CA LYS A 65 3.02 -6.39 -17.25
C LYS A 65 1.82 -5.67 -16.64
N VAL A 66 1.87 -5.48 -15.31
CA VAL A 66 0.92 -4.68 -14.55
C VAL A 66 1.04 -3.21 -14.95
N SER A 67 -0.10 -2.55 -15.09
CA SER A 67 -0.29 -1.18 -15.54
C SER A 67 -1.11 -0.38 -14.52
N VAL A 68 -1.20 0.94 -14.73
CA VAL A 68 -1.97 1.84 -13.85
C VAL A 68 -3.46 1.49 -13.83
N ASP A 69 -4.00 0.97 -14.94
CA ASP A 69 -5.41 0.59 -15.02
C ASP A 69 -5.74 -0.60 -14.10
N ASP A 70 -4.77 -1.52 -13.90
CA ASP A 70 -4.92 -2.64 -12.98
C ASP A 70 -4.99 -2.15 -11.52
N VAL A 71 -4.17 -1.15 -11.17
CA VAL A 71 -4.17 -0.51 -9.84
C VAL A 71 -5.47 0.24 -9.58
N LYS A 72 -5.98 0.98 -10.58
CA LYS A 72 -7.31 1.63 -10.49
C LYS A 72 -8.41 0.60 -10.25
N LEU A 73 -8.32 -0.56 -10.90
CA LEU A 73 -9.31 -1.62 -10.75
C LEU A 73 -9.34 -2.22 -9.34
N CYS A 74 -8.22 -2.25 -8.61
CA CYS A 74 -8.19 -2.62 -7.19
C CYS A 74 -9.01 -1.66 -6.31
N ALA A 75 -9.08 -0.38 -6.67
CA ALA A 75 -9.84 0.65 -5.92
C ALA A 75 -11.31 0.79 -6.36
N ARG A 76 -11.79 0.00 -7.33
CA ARG A 76 -13.10 0.17 -7.99
C ARG A 76 -14.32 0.22 -7.06
N ARG A 77 -14.23 -0.32 -5.84
CA ARG A 77 -15.34 -0.37 -4.87
C ARG A 77 -15.38 0.85 -3.94
N ASN A 78 -14.40 1.74 -4.03
CA ASN A 78 -14.29 2.94 -3.23
C ASN A 78 -13.98 4.13 -4.14
N GLU A 79 -15.02 4.86 -4.53
CA GLU A 79 -14.94 5.99 -5.47
C GLU A 79 -13.99 7.08 -4.97
N HIS A 80 -14.00 7.36 -3.67
CA HIS A 80 -13.11 8.37 -3.08
C HIS A 80 -11.64 7.93 -3.17
N LEU A 81 -11.34 6.66 -2.90
CA LEU A 81 -9.99 6.12 -3.08
C LEU A 81 -9.56 6.15 -4.55
N LEU A 82 -10.47 5.81 -5.47
CA LEU A 82 -10.19 5.88 -6.91
C LEU A 82 -9.83 7.30 -7.35
N GLN A 83 -10.53 8.31 -6.83
CA GLN A 83 -10.21 9.72 -7.09
C GLN A 83 -8.83 10.10 -6.57
N ILE A 84 -8.50 9.77 -5.32
CA ILE A 84 -7.18 10.03 -4.74
C ILE A 84 -6.07 9.40 -5.58
N LEU A 85 -6.26 8.17 -6.05
CA LEU A 85 -5.29 7.51 -6.92
C LEU A 85 -5.15 8.23 -8.27
N ALA A 86 -6.26 8.65 -8.88
CA ALA A 86 -6.25 9.41 -10.12
C ALA A 86 -5.46 10.72 -9.96
N ASP A 87 -5.69 11.48 -8.88
CA ASP A 87 -5.00 12.73 -8.61
C ASP A 87 -3.48 12.51 -8.45
N LYS A 88 -3.08 11.44 -7.74
CA LYS A 88 -1.66 11.06 -7.61
C LYS A 88 -1.00 10.68 -8.93
N ILE A 89 -1.75 10.02 -9.82
CA ILE A 89 -1.24 9.64 -11.15
C ILE A 89 -1.00 10.89 -12.01
N GLU A 90 -1.92 11.87 -11.98
CA GLU A 90 -1.76 13.11 -12.74
C GLU A 90 -0.60 13.96 -12.19
N ALA A 91 -0.46 14.05 -10.87
CA ALA A 91 0.69 14.73 -10.23
C ALA A 91 2.04 14.10 -10.64
N GLY A 92 2.11 12.77 -10.78
CA GLY A 92 3.32 12.06 -11.20
C GLY A 92 3.70 12.27 -12.67
N LYS A 93 2.74 12.55 -13.55
CA LYS A 93 3.00 12.77 -14.99
C LYS A 93 3.68 14.12 -15.28
N GLY A 94 3.56 15.11 -14.39
CA GLY A 94 4.18 16.43 -14.52
C GLY A 94 5.71 16.45 -14.38
N GLY A 95 6.35 15.35 -13.98
CA GLY A 95 7.79 15.29 -13.73
C GLY A 95 8.67 14.77 -14.88
N SER A 96 8.08 14.33 -16.01
CA SER A 96 8.83 13.65 -17.09
C SER A 96 9.03 14.48 -18.37
N THR A 97 8.81 15.80 -18.33
CA THR A 97 9.14 16.72 -19.44
C THR A 97 10.02 17.87 -18.97
N LYS A 98 11.32 17.57 -18.81
CA LYS A 98 12.39 18.53 -19.10
C LYS A 98 13.71 17.80 -19.33
#